data_AF-A0AAE7D6X4-F1
#
_entry.id   AF-A0AAE7D6X4-F1
#
_cell.length_a   1.000
_cell.length_b   1.000
_cell.length_c   1.000
_cell.angle_alpha   90.00
_cell.angle_beta   90.00
_cell.angle_gamma   90.00
#
_symmetry.space_group_name_H-M   'P 1'
#
loop_
_entity.id
_entity.type
_entity.pdbx_description
1 polymer ?
#
loop_
_entity_poly.entity_id
_entity_poly.type
_entity_poly.pdbx_seq_one_letter_code
_entity_poly.pdbx_strand_id
1 'polypeptide(L)'
;MKNILTYLIISCSLLLLSCTKVVDVPLDTAAPKLVIDASIDWVKGTTGREQKIKLSTTAGYYNTQFPTVSGADIVITNSANTVFHFAEIAGTGEYSCSDFHPVIGETYTLKVILNGEVYTATETCIGVPDIQNNIVQNNSGGFGGDEIEITYYYQDNGNEENYYLHRILSPVSVFPDYKPQDDANGQGKLLQEYFSDEDLKAGDKINIRLYGISRRYYDYFRKLLTAAGAGNGPFQTTPGQVRGNIVNQTHFDNFAYGYFRLSEVAVKEYTIQE
;
A
#
# COMPACT_ATOMS: atom_id res chain seq x y z
N MET A 1 5.47 -31.17 -54.24
CA MET A 1 5.86 -30.07 -53.32
C MET A 1 4.65 -29.49 -52.57
N LYS A 2 3.55 -29.14 -53.27
CA LYS A 2 2.34 -28.58 -52.63
C LYS A 2 1.75 -29.47 -51.52
N ASN A 3 1.69 -30.78 -51.73
CA ASN A 3 1.14 -31.72 -50.73
C ASN A 3 2.06 -31.89 -49.50
N ILE A 4 3.39 -31.82 -49.67
CA ILE A 4 4.37 -31.90 -48.57
C ILE A 4 4.25 -30.68 -47.66
N LEU A 5 4.05 -29.50 -48.24
CA LEU A 5 3.81 -28.26 -47.48
C LEU A 5 2.51 -28.36 -46.68
N THR A 6 1.45 -28.94 -47.24
CA THR A 6 0.18 -29.17 -46.52
C THR A 6 0.35 -30.12 -45.33
N TYR A 7 1.10 -31.23 -45.49
CA TYR A 7 1.38 -32.15 -44.39
C TYR A 7 2.28 -31.53 -43.31
N LEU A 8 3.24 -30.67 -43.70
CA LEU A 8 4.10 -29.94 -42.78
C LEU A 8 3.30 -28.92 -41.96
N ILE A 9 2.36 -28.20 -42.59
CA ILE A 9 1.46 -27.25 -41.92
C ILE A 9 0.55 -27.98 -40.92
N ILE A 10 -0.05 -29.11 -41.31
CA ILE A 10 -0.92 -29.91 -40.42
C ILE A 10 -0.13 -30.45 -39.22
N SER A 11 1.08 -30.95 -39.45
CA SER A 11 1.99 -31.43 -38.39
C SER A 11 2.42 -30.30 -37.44
N CYS A 12 2.72 -29.11 -37.97
CA CYS A 12 3.10 -27.95 -37.18
C CYS A 12 1.93 -27.39 -36.34
N SER A 13 0.70 -27.44 -36.86
CA SER A 13 -0.50 -27.03 -36.10
C SER A 13 -0.84 -27.95 -34.91
N LEU A 14 -0.37 -29.20 -34.89
CA LEU A 14 -0.52 -30.09 -33.73
C LEU A 14 0.42 -29.73 -32.57
N LEU A 15 1.50 -28.97 -32.83
CA LEU A 15 2.45 -28.49 -31.81
C LEU A 15 1.96 -27.24 -31.06
N LEU A 16 0.86 -26.62 -31.50
CA LEU A 16 0.30 -25.41 -30.88
C LEU A 16 -0.81 -25.72 -29.85
N LEU A 17 -1.12 -27.00 -29.61
CA LEU A 17 -2.02 -27.42 -28.52
C LEU A 17 -1.27 -27.44 -27.19
N SER A 18 -0.89 -26.26 -26.69
CA SER A 18 -0.43 -26.10 -25.31
C SER A 18 -1.64 -26.16 -24.39
N CYS A 19 -2.01 -27.38 -23.98
CA CYS A 19 -2.93 -27.56 -22.86
C CYS A 19 -2.19 -27.21 -21.57
N THR A 20 -2.30 -25.96 -21.12
CA THR A 20 -1.83 -25.58 -19.79
C THR A 20 -2.75 -26.24 -18.76
N LYS A 21 -2.31 -27.36 -18.18
CA LYS A 21 -3.00 -27.95 -17.04
C LYS A 21 -2.69 -27.10 -15.82
N VAL A 22 -3.69 -26.37 -15.30
CA VAL A 22 -3.57 -25.74 -13.98
C VAL A 22 -3.35 -26.86 -12.97
N VAL A 23 -2.20 -26.85 -12.33
CA VAL A 23 -1.88 -27.80 -11.26
C VAL A 23 -2.35 -27.16 -9.97
N ASP A 24 -3.56 -27.52 -9.52
CA ASP A 24 -3.99 -27.19 -8.17
C ASP A 24 -3.24 -28.10 -7.21
N VAL A 25 -2.15 -27.55 -6.65
CA VAL A 25 -1.44 -28.19 -5.56
C VAL A 25 -2.26 -27.94 -4.30
N PRO A 26 -2.71 -28.99 -3.58
CA PRO A 26 -3.34 -28.81 -2.28
C PRO A 26 -2.30 -28.22 -1.32
N LEU A 27 -2.64 -27.07 -0.74
CA LEU A 27 -1.78 -26.36 0.20
C LEU A 27 -2.42 -26.39 1.60
N ASP A 28 -1.58 -26.62 2.61
CA ASP A 28 -2.01 -26.49 3.99
C ASP A 28 -2.33 -25.02 4.28
N THR A 29 -3.55 -24.76 4.76
CA THR A 29 -3.99 -23.42 5.15
C THR A 29 -3.84 -23.28 6.66
N ALA A 30 -3.05 -22.31 7.10
CA ALA A 30 -2.93 -21.99 8.52
C ALA A 30 -4.24 -21.43 9.09
N ALA A 31 -4.40 -21.52 10.41
CA ALA A 31 -5.53 -20.89 11.10
C ALA A 31 -5.58 -19.38 10.79
N PRO A 32 -6.76 -18.81 10.47
CA PRO A 32 -6.89 -17.38 10.16
C PRO A 32 -6.33 -16.50 11.29
N LYS A 33 -5.51 -15.52 10.91
CA LYS A 33 -4.96 -14.52 11.82
C LYS A 33 -5.64 -13.18 11.59
N LEU A 34 -5.88 -12.44 12.68
CA LEU A 34 -6.42 -11.09 12.62
C LEU A 34 -5.46 -10.16 11.86
N VAL A 35 -6.02 -9.30 11.02
CA VAL A 35 -5.32 -8.22 10.32
C VAL A 35 -6.00 -6.91 10.70
N ILE A 36 -5.24 -5.95 11.23
CA ILE A 36 -5.70 -4.61 11.58
C ILE A 36 -4.97 -3.61 10.70
N ASP A 37 -5.64 -3.08 9.68
CA ASP A 37 -5.16 -1.97 8.86
C ASP A 37 -5.70 -0.67 9.45
N ALA A 38 -4.87 -0.02 10.27
CA ALA A 38 -5.18 1.24 10.93
C ALA A 38 -4.35 2.37 10.33
N SER A 39 -4.59 2.63 9.04
CA SER A 39 -3.99 3.71 8.28
C SER A 39 -4.79 5.00 8.41
N ILE A 40 -4.30 5.95 9.20
CA ILE A 40 -4.87 7.30 9.32
C ILE A 40 -4.22 8.21 8.28
N ASP A 41 -5.03 8.67 7.32
CA ASP A 41 -4.59 9.47 6.18
C ASP A 41 -5.21 10.86 6.26
N TRP A 42 -4.42 11.84 6.72
CA TRP A 42 -4.83 13.23 6.71
C TRP A 42 -4.42 13.89 5.40
N VAL A 43 -5.38 14.02 4.48
CA VAL A 43 -5.15 14.72 3.21
C VAL A 43 -5.00 16.23 3.47
N LYS A 44 -3.90 16.81 2.97
CA LYS A 44 -3.63 18.25 3.04
C LYS A 44 -4.81 19.08 2.56
N GLY A 45 -5.08 20.18 3.26
CA GLY A 45 -6.22 21.06 2.97
C GLY A 45 -7.58 20.56 3.45
N THR A 46 -7.66 19.33 4.00
CA THR A 46 -8.86 18.85 4.70
C THR A 46 -8.71 19.01 6.22
N THR A 47 -9.79 18.84 6.96
CA THR A 47 -9.77 18.82 8.42
C THR A 47 -9.15 17.53 9.00
N GLY A 48 -9.00 16.48 8.18
CA GLY A 48 -8.53 15.17 8.65
C GLY A 48 -9.49 14.43 9.59
N ARG A 49 -10.73 14.90 9.74
CA ARG A 49 -11.70 14.40 10.72
C ARG A 49 -12.29 13.04 10.41
N GLU A 50 -12.44 12.74 9.13
CA GLU A 50 -13.00 11.47 8.66
C GLU A 50 -11.90 10.46 8.46
N GLN A 51 -11.89 9.40 9.28
CA GLN A 51 -10.87 8.36 9.27
C GLN A 51 -11.50 6.98 9.33
N LYS A 52 -10.79 5.98 8.82
CA LYS A 52 -11.25 4.59 8.79
C LYS A 52 -10.17 3.62 9.24
N ILE A 53 -10.59 2.55 9.88
CA ILE A 53 -9.78 1.39 10.23
C ILE A 53 -10.48 0.15 9.68
N LYS A 54 -9.73 -0.79 9.12
CA LYS A 54 -10.27 -2.02 8.56
C LYS A 54 -9.73 -3.24 9.30
N LEU A 55 -10.63 -4.11 9.74
CA LEU A 55 -10.29 -5.40 10.33
C LEU A 55 -10.75 -6.55 9.42
N SER A 56 -9.86 -7.50 9.21
CA SER A 56 -10.12 -8.72 8.46
C SER A 56 -9.32 -9.89 9.03
N THR A 57 -9.46 -11.09 8.46
CA THR A 57 -8.55 -12.21 8.72
C THR A 57 -7.76 -12.61 7.49
N THR A 58 -6.58 -13.19 7.69
CA THR A 58 -5.86 -13.88 6.61
C THR A 58 -6.74 -14.99 6.03
N ALA A 59 -6.57 -15.26 4.73
CA ALA A 59 -7.27 -16.32 4.02
C ALA A 59 -6.26 -17.30 3.41
N GLY A 60 -6.75 -18.42 2.89
CA GLY A 60 -5.91 -19.38 2.16
C GLY A 60 -5.34 -18.78 0.88
N TYR A 61 -4.28 -19.40 0.35
CA TYR A 61 -3.51 -18.86 -0.79
C TYR A 61 -4.38 -18.59 -2.04
N TYR A 62 -5.35 -19.46 -2.32
CA TYR A 62 -6.23 -19.33 -3.48
C TYR A 62 -7.48 -18.47 -3.23
N ASN A 63 -7.66 -17.94 -2.02
CA ASN A 63 -8.80 -17.08 -1.71
C ASN A 63 -8.58 -15.68 -2.27
N THR A 64 -9.55 -15.19 -3.04
CA THR A 64 -9.58 -13.82 -3.57
C THR A 64 -10.32 -12.84 -2.66
N GLN A 65 -10.94 -13.34 -1.58
CA GLN A 65 -11.66 -12.55 -0.60
C GLN A 65 -11.12 -12.80 0.80
N PHE A 66 -10.97 -11.72 1.56
CA PHE A 66 -10.54 -11.73 2.95
C PHE A 66 -11.75 -11.56 3.86
N PRO A 67 -12.02 -12.49 4.79
CA PRO A 67 -13.14 -12.37 5.71
C PRO A 67 -13.04 -11.10 6.56
N THR A 68 -14.13 -10.35 6.63
CA THR A 68 -14.25 -9.12 7.44
C THR A 68 -14.47 -9.46 8.91
N VAL A 69 -14.04 -8.58 9.81
CA VAL A 69 -14.17 -8.78 11.27
C VAL A 69 -15.02 -7.68 11.89
N SER A 70 -16.05 -8.12 12.61
CA SER A 70 -17.05 -7.29 13.31
C SER A 70 -16.93 -7.42 14.83
N GLY A 71 -17.53 -6.48 15.56
CA GLY A 71 -17.64 -6.54 17.02
C GLY A 71 -16.39 -6.11 17.78
N ALA A 72 -15.51 -5.31 17.17
CA ALA A 72 -14.37 -4.73 17.86
C ALA A 72 -14.71 -3.36 18.48
N ASP A 73 -14.26 -3.11 19.70
CA ASP A 73 -14.24 -1.76 20.27
C ASP A 73 -12.91 -1.09 19.93
N ILE A 74 -12.94 -0.05 19.09
CA ILE A 74 -11.74 0.62 18.58
C ILE A 74 -11.73 2.08 19.02
N VAL A 75 -10.62 2.46 19.65
CA VAL A 75 -10.34 3.86 20.02
C VAL A 75 -8.91 4.25 19.66
N ILE A 76 -8.73 5.52 19.31
CA ILE A 76 -7.42 6.17 19.26
C ILE A 76 -7.41 7.27 20.31
N THR A 77 -6.34 7.35 21.11
CA THR A 77 -6.15 8.40 22.12
C THR A 77 -4.94 9.25 21.76
N ASN A 78 -5.06 10.58 21.79
CA ASN A 78 -3.95 11.49 21.56
C ASN A 78 -3.16 11.81 22.84
N SER A 79 -2.11 12.64 22.73
CA SER A 79 -1.26 13.00 23.87
C SER A 79 -1.98 13.83 24.94
N ALA A 80 -3.07 14.51 24.57
CA ALA A 80 -3.94 15.26 25.47
C ALA A 80 -5.02 14.40 26.15
N ASN A 81 -4.99 13.07 25.99
CA ASN A 81 -6.01 12.12 26.46
C ASN A 81 -7.40 12.32 25.85
N THR A 82 -7.50 12.98 24.70
CA THR A 82 -8.73 13.00 23.90
C THR A 82 -8.90 11.65 23.23
N VAL A 83 -10.08 11.06 23.37
CA VAL A 83 -10.41 9.72 22.86
C VAL A 83 -11.29 9.86 21.62
N PHE A 84 -10.86 9.27 20.52
CA PHE A 84 -11.60 9.18 19.26
C PHE A 84 -12.14 7.77 19.09
N HIS A 85 -13.45 7.65 18.94
CA HIS A 85 -14.13 6.37 18.78
C HIS A 85 -14.33 6.03 17.31
N PHE A 86 -14.05 4.78 16.94
CA PHE A 86 -14.28 4.26 15.60
C PHE A 86 -15.50 3.34 15.62
N ALA A 87 -16.62 3.81 15.08
CA ALA A 87 -17.88 3.09 15.03
C ALA A 87 -17.91 2.10 13.86
N GLU A 88 -18.32 0.85 14.13
CA GLU A 88 -18.41 -0.20 13.12
C GLU A 88 -19.42 0.15 12.01
N ILE A 89 -19.01 -0.07 10.77
CA ILE A 89 -19.88 -0.09 9.60
C ILE A 89 -20.29 -1.54 9.36
N ALA A 90 -21.51 -1.87 9.76
CA ALA A 90 -22.01 -3.24 9.82
C ALA A 90 -21.73 -4.06 8.54
N GLY A 91 -21.13 -5.23 8.70
CA GLY A 91 -20.90 -6.20 7.63
C GLY A 91 -19.74 -5.88 6.67
N THR A 92 -18.98 -4.81 6.91
CA THR A 92 -17.88 -4.39 6.02
C THR A 92 -16.49 -4.66 6.58
N GLY A 93 -16.39 -4.88 7.90
CA GLY A 93 -15.10 -4.88 8.63
C GLY A 93 -14.45 -3.50 8.73
N GLU A 94 -15.12 -2.44 8.27
CA GLU A 94 -14.66 -1.06 8.42
C GLU A 94 -15.22 -0.44 9.70
N TYR A 95 -14.42 0.41 10.34
CA TYR A 95 -14.78 1.21 11.50
C TYR A 95 -14.42 2.66 11.18
N SER A 96 -15.33 3.59 11.48
CA SER A 96 -15.21 4.98 11.05
C SER A 96 -15.26 5.96 12.21
N CYS A 97 -14.48 7.03 12.11
CA CYS A 97 -14.43 8.15 13.05
C CYS A 97 -14.64 9.45 12.23
N SER A 98 -15.46 10.36 12.73
CA SER A 98 -15.85 11.64 12.06
C SER A 98 -15.44 12.89 12.85
N ASP A 99 -14.75 12.67 13.97
CA ASP A 99 -14.28 13.69 14.89
C ASP A 99 -12.80 13.50 15.21
N PHE A 100 -12.04 12.86 14.31
CA PHE A 100 -10.59 12.75 14.48
C PHE A 100 -9.93 14.13 14.38
N HIS A 101 -8.89 14.38 15.18
CA HIS A 101 -8.16 15.64 15.12
C HIS A 101 -6.65 15.34 15.00
N PRO A 102 -6.13 15.20 13.77
CA PRO A 102 -4.71 14.96 13.55
C PRO A 102 -3.89 16.24 13.78
N VAL A 103 -2.73 16.10 14.44
CA VAL A 103 -1.77 17.17 14.67
C VAL A 103 -0.39 16.65 14.32
N ILE A 104 0.32 17.34 13.41
CA ILE A 104 1.67 16.95 13.01
C ILE A 104 2.60 16.94 14.23
N GLY A 105 3.37 15.85 14.36
CA GLY A 105 4.30 15.64 15.46
C GLY A 105 3.65 15.10 16.74
N GLU A 106 2.31 15.03 16.82
CA GLU A 106 1.64 14.43 17.97
C GLU A 106 1.64 12.89 17.89
N THR A 107 1.85 12.24 19.03
CA THR A 107 1.78 10.78 19.18
C THR A 107 0.39 10.34 19.61
N TYR A 108 -0.10 9.29 18.95
CA TYR A 108 -1.40 8.68 19.19
C TYR A 108 -1.23 7.22 19.60
N THR A 109 -2.19 6.72 20.38
CA THR A 109 -2.24 5.32 20.82
C THR A 109 -3.53 4.67 20.33
N LEU A 110 -3.40 3.64 19.51
CA LEU A 110 -4.50 2.76 19.11
C LEU A 110 -4.76 1.73 20.21
N LYS A 111 -6.04 1.50 20.52
CA LYS A 111 -6.51 0.36 21.30
C LYS A 111 -7.68 -0.31 20.59
N VAL A 112 -7.56 -1.62 20.39
CA VAL A 112 -8.60 -2.48 19.81
C VAL A 112 -8.92 -3.56 20.83
N ILE A 113 -10.19 -3.70 21.21
CA ILE A 113 -10.68 -4.82 22.02
C ILE A 113 -11.54 -5.71 21.12
N LEU A 114 -11.23 -7.00 21.04
CA LEU A 114 -11.98 -7.96 20.23
C LEU A 114 -11.95 -9.32 20.90
N ASN A 115 -13.13 -9.92 21.14
CA ASN A 115 -13.27 -11.25 21.74
C ASN A 115 -12.49 -11.42 23.07
N GLY A 116 -12.41 -10.36 23.88
CA GLY A 116 -11.66 -10.36 25.15
C GLY A 116 -10.15 -10.16 25.02
N GLU A 117 -9.62 -10.05 23.79
CA GLU A 117 -8.23 -9.71 23.53
C GLU A 117 -8.05 -8.19 23.41
N VAL A 118 -6.89 -7.68 23.86
CA VAL A 118 -6.56 -6.25 23.78
C VAL A 118 -5.31 -6.05 22.93
N TYR A 119 -5.46 -5.33 21.82
CA TYR A 119 -4.37 -4.94 20.94
C TYR A 119 -4.06 -3.46 21.09
N THR A 120 -2.78 -3.12 21.09
CA THR A 120 -2.32 -1.72 21.22
C THR A 120 -1.18 -1.41 20.25
N ALA A 121 -1.11 -0.16 19.81
CA ALA A 121 -0.01 0.37 19.02
C ALA A 121 0.15 1.86 19.27
N THR A 122 1.33 2.39 18.98
CA THR A 122 1.64 3.81 19.04
C THR A 122 2.29 4.26 17.74
N GLU A 123 1.93 5.46 17.29
CA GLU A 123 2.56 6.12 16.15
C GLU A 123 2.40 7.64 16.24
N THR A 124 3.31 8.37 15.59
CA THR A 124 3.30 9.83 15.48
C THR A 124 2.76 10.27 14.13
N CYS A 125 1.94 11.33 14.09
CA CYS A 125 1.46 11.89 12.83
C CYS A 125 2.60 12.63 12.12
N ILE A 126 3.05 12.09 10.98
CA ILE A 126 4.18 12.63 10.23
C ILE A 126 3.69 13.54 9.10
N GLY A 127 4.25 14.74 9.04
CA GLY A 127 3.99 15.72 7.98
C GLY A 127 4.66 15.37 6.66
N VAL A 128 4.23 16.00 5.58
CA VAL A 128 4.79 15.76 4.24
C VAL A 128 4.89 17.08 3.45
N PRO A 129 5.87 17.23 2.54
CA PRO A 129 5.88 18.38 1.63
C PRO A 129 4.78 18.29 0.57
N ASP A 130 4.51 19.42 -0.08
CA ASP A 130 3.60 19.47 -1.23
C ASP A 130 4.25 18.87 -2.48
N ILE A 131 3.44 18.17 -3.28
CA ILE A 131 3.81 17.78 -4.65
C ILE A 131 3.74 19.05 -5.52
N GLN A 132 4.81 19.34 -6.26
CA GLN A 132 4.86 20.51 -7.13
C GLN A 132 3.84 20.44 -8.27
N ASN A 133 3.44 21.61 -8.77
CA ASN A 133 2.42 21.70 -9.82
C ASN A 133 2.92 21.27 -11.21
N ASN A 134 4.23 21.32 -11.44
CA ASN A 134 4.87 20.95 -12.70
C ASN A 134 5.12 19.43 -12.77
N ILE A 135 4.14 18.70 -13.26
CA ILE A 135 4.34 17.31 -13.69
C ILE A 135 4.83 17.33 -15.14
N VAL A 136 5.92 16.63 -15.42
CA VAL A 136 6.50 16.50 -16.77
C VAL A 136 6.06 15.16 -17.34
N GLN A 137 5.54 15.15 -18.56
CA GLN A 137 5.20 13.92 -19.29
C GLN A 137 6.15 13.73 -20.46
N ASN A 138 6.60 12.49 -20.65
CA ASN A 138 7.41 12.04 -21.78
C ASN A 138 6.72 10.83 -22.43
N ASN A 139 6.26 10.97 -23.68
CA ASN A 139 5.56 9.90 -24.43
C ASN A 139 6.52 8.88 -25.06
N SER A 140 7.82 9.04 -24.81
CA SER A 140 8.87 8.09 -25.20
C SER A 140 9.79 7.85 -24.01
N GLY A 141 9.18 7.67 -22.83
CA GLY A 141 9.85 7.38 -21.57
C GLY A 141 10.04 5.87 -21.36
N GLY A 142 10.31 5.48 -20.11
CA GLY A 142 10.62 4.10 -19.77
C GLY A 142 12.00 3.67 -20.29
N PHE A 143 12.38 2.43 -20.00
CA PHE A 143 13.69 1.90 -20.41
C PHE A 143 13.80 1.68 -21.93
N GLY A 144 12.68 1.31 -22.57
CA GLY A 144 12.59 1.03 -24.01
C GLY A 144 12.30 2.25 -24.89
N GLY A 145 11.88 3.38 -24.30
CA GLY A 145 11.44 4.56 -25.05
C GLY A 145 10.04 4.43 -25.66
N ASP A 146 9.26 3.45 -25.22
CA ASP A 146 7.93 3.07 -25.69
C ASP A 146 6.84 3.22 -24.63
N GLU A 147 7.16 3.78 -23.47
CA GLU A 147 6.22 4.02 -22.37
C GLU A 147 5.84 5.51 -22.27
N ILE A 148 4.63 5.79 -21.78
CA ILE A 148 4.30 7.13 -21.29
C ILE A 148 4.81 7.23 -19.86
N GLU A 149 5.73 8.16 -19.63
CA GLU A 149 6.31 8.44 -18.31
C GLU A 149 5.85 9.79 -17.80
N ILE A 150 5.46 9.84 -16.52
CA ILE A 150 5.26 11.09 -15.79
C ILE A 150 6.35 11.22 -14.72
N THR A 151 6.91 12.42 -14.59
CA THR A 151 7.83 12.80 -13.52
C THR A 151 7.20 13.89 -12.68
N TYR A 152 7.22 13.70 -11.36
CA TYR A 152 6.71 14.68 -10.39
C TYR A 152 7.77 14.98 -9.33
N TYR A 153 7.63 16.14 -8.71
CA TYR A 153 8.65 16.71 -7.84
C TYR A 153 8.06 17.13 -6.49
N TYR A 154 8.90 17.14 -5.46
CA TYR A 154 8.56 17.66 -4.13
C TYR A 154 9.82 18.17 -3.43
N GLN A 155 9.66 19.24 -2.65
CA GLN A 155 10.79 19.88 -1.98
C GLN A 155 10.96 19.27 -0.59
N ASP A 156 12.10 18.61 -0.36
CA ASP A 156 12.43 18.01 0.92
C ASP A 156 12.85 19.07 1.96
N ASN A 157 12.61 18.79 3.25
CA ASN A 157 13.01 19.65 4.36
C ASN A 157 14.40 19.27 4.88
N GLY A 158 15.40 20.05 4.46
CA GLY A 158 16.84 19.93 4.78
C GLY A 158 17.26 19.73 6.24
N ASN A 159 16.36 19.90 7.20
CA ASN A 159 16.66 19.94 8.63
C ASN A 159 16.29 18.64 9.37
N GLU A 160 15.63 17.69 8.71
CA GLU A 160 15.05 16.51 9.35
C GLU A 160 15.30 15.27 8.51
N GLU A 161 15.65 14.14 9.13
CA GLU A 161 15.62 12.85 8.41
C GLU A 161 14.17 12.48 8.12
N ASN A 162 13.82 12.40 6.84
CA ASN A 162 12.47 12.16 6.38
C ASN A 162 12.35 10.82 5.62
N TYR A 163 11.18 10.21 5.78
CA TYR A 163 10.80 8.99 5.07
C TYR A 163 9.48 9.22 4.38
N TYR A 164 9.40 8.79 3.13
CA TYR A 164 8.24 9.00 2.28
C TYR A 164 7.69 7.68 1.78
N LEU A 165 6.38 7.63 1.59
CA LEU A 165 5.74 6.58 0.79
C LEU A 165 5.07 7.24 -0.40
N HIS A 166 5.45 6.81 -1.60
CA HIS A 166 4.78 7.16 -2.83
C HIS A 166 3.70 6.12 -3.11
N ARG A 167 2.53 6.58 -3.57
CA ARG A 167 1.46 5.71 -4.05
C ARG A 167 0.90 6.27 -5.35
N ILE A 168 0.89 5.45 -6.38
CA ILE A 168 0.27 5.78 -7.67
C ILE A 168 -0.93 4.87 -7.89
N LEU A 169 -2.08 5.47 -8.18
CA LEU A 169 -3.23 4.75 -8.70
C LEU A 169 -3.44 5.18 -10.16
N SER A 170 -3.43 4.21 -11.06
CA SER A 170 -3.59 4.38 -12.51
C SER A 170 -4.62 3.38 -13.04
N PRO A 171 -5.20 3.60 -14.23
CA PRO A 171 -6.16 2.66 -14.82
C PRO A 171 -5.51 1.37 -15.37
N VAL A 172 -4.18 1.37 -15.52
CA VAL A 172 -3.40 0.25 -16.08
C VAL A 172 -3.02 -0.82 -15.05
N SER A 173 -3.17 -0.53 -13.75
CA SER A 173 -2.90 -1.50 -12.68
C SER A 173 -4.11 -1.70 -11.76
N VAL A 174 -4.38 -2.97 -11.42
CA VAL A 174 -5.42 -3.35 -10.45
C VAL A 174 -5.03 -2.94 -9.02
N PHE A 175 -3.73 -2.96 -8.72
CA PHE A 175 -3.19 -2.57 -7.42
C PHE A 175 -2.43 -1.25 -7.52
N PRO A 176 -2.51 -0.38 -6.52
CA PRO A 176 -1.68 0.82 -6.50
C PRO A 176 -0.19 0.44 -6.50
N ASP A 177 0.61 1.17 -7.26
CA ASP A 177 2.06 1.10 -7.13
C ASP A 177 2.49 1.81 -5.85
N TYR A 178 3.46 1.23 -5.14
CA TYR A 178 3.99 1.80 -3.91
C TYR A 178 5.51 1.80 -3.91
N LYS A 179 6.08 2.96 -3.56
CA LYS A 179 7.53 3.12 -3.44
C LYS A 179 7.90 3.82 -2.13
N PRO A 180 8.40 3.09 -1.12
CA PRO A 180 8.95 3.69 0.09
C PRO A 180 10.35 4.25 -0.20
N GLN A 181 10.62 5.48 0.25
CA GLN A 181 11.85 6.21 0.01
C GLN A 181 12.44 6.76 1.32
N ASP A 182 13.76 6.64 1.49
CA ASP A 182 14.52 7.43 2.47
C ASP A 182 15.14 8.65 1.78
N ASP A 183 15.35 9.72 2.53
CA ASP A 183 15.88 10.99 2.05
C ASP A 183 17.40 11.14 2.27
N ALA A 184 18.13 10.09 2.63
CA ALA A 184 19.49 10.22 3.17
C ALA A 184 20.47 10.94 2.21
N ASN A 185 20.21 10.89 0.90
CA ASN A 185 20.96 11.60 -0.14
C ASN A 185 20.21 12.80 -0.75
N GLY A 186 18.96 12.99 -0.32
CA GLY A 186 17.97 13.95 -0.78
C GLY A 186 17.80 15.19 0.09
N GLN A 187 18.39 15.19 1.28
CA GLN A 187 18.21 16.21 2.31
C GLN A 187 18.23 17.66 1.76
N GLY A 188 17.08 18.34 1.86
CA GLY A 188 16.87 19.73 1.45
C GLY A 188 16.85 19.98 -0.06
N LYS A 189 16.89 18.94 -0.88
CA LYS A 189 16.89 19.05 -2.35
C LYS A 189 15.48 18.93 -2.90
N LEU A 190 15.34 19.38 -4.15
CA LEU A 190 14.20 19.02 -4.96
C LEU A 190 14.31 17.54 -5.32
N LEU A 191 13.42 16.73 -4.74
CA LEU A 191 13.31 15.31 -5.04
C LEU A 191 12.37 15.11 -6.22
N GLN A 192 12.64 14.07 -6.99
CA GLN A 192 11.84 13.68 -8.14
C GLN A 192 11.55 12.18 -8.08
N GLU A 193 10.40 11.81 -8.60
CA GLU A 193 10.00 10.43 -8.79
C GLU A 193 9.24 10.29 -10.11
N TYR A 194 9.26 9.10 -10.70
CA TYR A 194 8.57 8.83 -11.96
C TYR A 194 7.63 7.64 -11.86
N PHE A 195 6.66 7.62 -12.76
CA PHE A 195 5.80 6.48 -13.02
C PHE A 195 5.65 6.35 -14.53
N SER A 196 5.87 5.16 -15.06
CA SER A 196 5.73 4.85 -16.48
C SER A 196 5.08 3.50 -16.68
N ASP A 197 4.33 3.37 -17.76
CA ASP A 197 3.68 2.12 -18.16
C ASP A 197 3.34 2.18 -19.66
N GLU A 198 3.48 1.05 -20.36
CA GLU A 198 3.26 0.92 -21.82
C GLU A 198 1.78 1.03 -22.21
N ASP A 199 0.86 0.72 -21.29
CA ASP A 199 -0.58 0.69 -21.56
C ASP A 199 -1.28 2.03 -21.31
N LEU A 200 -0.56 3.04 -20.81
CA LEU A 200 -1.09 4.38 -20.56
C LEU A 200 -1.49 5.09 -21.86
N LYS A 201 -2.58 5.85 -21.79
CA LYS A 201 -3.17 6.55 -22.94
C LYS A 201 -3.59 7.96 -22.57
N ALA A 202 -3.61 8.86 -23.56
CA ALA A 202 -4.15 10.20 -23.40
C ALA A 202 -5.58 10.16 -22.81
N GLY A 203 -5.82 10.99 -21.79
CA GLY A 203 -7.07 11.02 -21.03
C GLY A 203 -7.09 10.14 -19.77
N ASP A 204 -6.11 9.24 -19.60
CA ASP A 204 -5.99 8.46 -18.37
C ASP A 204 -5.71 9.36 -17.16
N LYS A 205 -6.37 9.04 -16.04
CA LYS A 205 -6.23 9.80 -14.79
C LYS A 205 -5.31 9.06 -13.82
N ILE A 206 -4.30 9.77 -13.36
CA ILE A 206 -3.31 9.28 -12.40
C ILE A 206 -3.51 10.02 -11.08
N ASN A 207 -3.80 9.27 -10.02
CA ASN A 207 -3.84 9.78 -8.65
C ASN A 207 -2.49 9.52 -7.98
N ILE A 208 -1.72 10.61 -7.77
CA ILE A 208 -0.43 10.61 -7.12
C ILE A 208 -0.64 10.98 -5.66
N ARG A 209 -0.13 10.16 -4.74
CA ARG A 209 -0.11 10.49 -3.31
C ARG A 209 1.29 10.35 -2.75
N LEU A 210 1.67 11.34 -1.94
CA LEU A 210 2.90 11.36 -1.17
C LEU A 210 2.54 11.41 0.31
N TYR A 211 3.07 10.45 1.07
CA TYR A 211 2.81 10.30 2.50
C TYR A 211 4.09 10.60 3.28
N GLY A 212 3.97 11.37 4.36
CA GLY A 212 4.97 11.42 5.41
C GLY A 212 4.85 10.18 6.28
N ILE A 213 5.93 9.44 6.48
CA ILE A 213 5.91 8.20 7.26
C ILE A 213 7.03 8.12 8.29
N SER A 214 6.83 7.34 9.34
CA SER A 214 7.87 7.07 10.32
C SER A 214 8.93 6.13 9.71
N ARG A 215 10.18 6.22 10.17
CA ARG A 215 11.23 5.23 9.84
C ARG A 215 10.78 3.80 10.09
N ARG A 216 10.08 3.58 11.21
CA ARG A 216 9.58 2.26 11.61
C ARG A 216 8.55 1.73 10.61
N TYR A 217 7.69 2.59 10.08
CA TYR A 217 6.75 2.21 9.04
C TYR A 217 7.44 1.99 7.69
N TYR A 218 8.42 2.82 7.32
CA TYR A 218 9.26 2.62 6.14
C TYR A 218 9.91 1.23 6.15
N ASP A 219 10.55 0.85 7.25
CA ASP A 219 11.21 -0.46 7.40
C ASP A 219 10.21 -1.63 7.33
N TYR A 220 9.02 -1.45 7.93
CA TYR A 220 7.94 -2.43 7.86
C TYR A 220 7.42 -2.59 6.43
N PHE A 221 7.11 -1.49 5.76
CA PHE A 221 6.49 -1.50 4.45
C PHE A 221 7.43 -2.02 3.36
N ARG A 222 8.73 -1.72 3.46
CA ARG A 222 9.75 -2.36 2.61
C ARG A 222 9.76 -3.88 2.75
N LYS A 223 9.74 -4.39 3.98
CA LYS A 223 9.67 -5.84 4.23
C LYS A 223 8.36 -6.43 3.70
N LEU A 224 7.25 -5.71 3.82
CA LEU A 224 5.96 -6.12 3.28
C LEU A 224 6.00 -6.22 1.75
N LEU A 225 6.55 -5.23 1.05
CA LEU A 225 6.70 -5.25 -0.40
C LEU A 225 7.61 -6.38 -0.87
N THR A 226 8.75 -6.59 -0.21
CA THR A 226 9.62 -7.74 -0.49
C THR A 226 8.87 -9.06 -0.30
N ALA A 227 8.07 -9.17 0.78
CA ALA A 227 7.28 -10.37 1.03
C ALA A 227 6.16 -10.60 0.01
N ALA A 228 5.61 -9.53 -0.56
CA ALA A 228 4.61 -9.57 -1.61
C ALA A 228 5.18 -9.88 -3.02
N GLY A 229 6.51 -10.05 -3.14
CA GLY A 229 7.15 -10.39 -4.41
C GLY A 229 7.72 -9.20 -5.19
N ALA A 230 7.76 -7.99 -4.61
CA ALA A 230 8.42 -6.82 -5.23
C ALA A 230 9.97 -6.91 -5.25
N GLY A 231 10.53 -8.04 -4.81
CA GLY A 231 11.96 -8.29 -4.85
C GLY A 231 12.40 -8.78 -6.24
N ASN A 232 13.15 -7.95 -6.95
CA ASN A 232 13.74 -8.33 -8.24
C ASN A 232 14.94 -9.27 -8.03
N GLY A 233 14.83 -10.54 -8.46
CA GLY A 233 15.98 -11.44 -8.64
C GLY A 233 15.69 -12.93 -8.42
N PRO A 234 16.43 -13.85 -9.07
CA PRO A 234 16.22 -15.30 -8.99
C PRO A 234 16.63 -15.94 -7.66
N PHE A 235 17.10 -15.16 -6.68
CA PHE A 235 17.59 -15.62 -5.38
C PHE A 235 16.86 -14.95 -4.20
N GLN A 236 15.56 -14.66 -4.37
CA GLN A 236 14.74 -14.17 -3.25
C GLN A 236 14.72 -15.23 -2.14
N THR A 237 15.13 -14.83 -0.94
CA THR A 237 14.95 -15.66 0.25
C THR A 237 13.47 -15.71 0.60
N THR A 238 12.99 -16.84 1.13
CA THR A 238 11.63 -16.93 1.68
C THR A 238 11.39 -15.76 2.65
N PRO A 239 10.40 -14.90 2.39
CA PRO A 239 10.16 -13.75 3.25
C PRO A 239 9.84 -14.23 4.67
N GLY A 240 10.52 -13.64 5.67
CA GLY A 240 10.19 -13.87 7.07
C GLY A 240 8.81 -13.31 7.43
N GLN A 241 8.30 -13.64 8.62
CA GLN A 241 7.05 -13.06 9.11
C GLN A 241 7.17 -11.53 9.20
N VAL A 242 6.32 -10.82 8.45
CA VAL A 242 6.26 -9.34 8.48
C VAL A 242 5.31 -8.91 9.60
N ARG A 243 5.87 -8.58 10.77
CA ARG A 243 5.11 -8.07 11.92
C ARG A 243 5.10 -6.54 11.95
N GLY A 244 3.93 -5.95 12.17
CA GLY A 244 3.79 -4.51 12.35
C GLY A 244 4.00 -4.04 13.78
N ASN A 245 3.46 -2.87 14.12
CA ASN A 245 3.57 -2.26 15.45
C ASN A 245 2.42 -2.61 16.42
N ILE A 246 1.45 -3.40 15.99
CA ILE A 246 0.29 -3.79 16.81
C ILE A 246 0.63 -5.02 17.65
N VAL A 247 0.52 -4.87 18.96
CA VAL A 247 0.86 -5.90 19.95
C VAL A 247 -0.37 -6.33 20.71
N ASN A 248 -0.60 -7.65 20.78
CA ASN A 248 -1.59 -8.24 21.68
C ASN A 248 -1.04 -8.22 23.12
N GLN A 249 -1.71 -7.48 23.99
CA GLN A 249 -1.34 -7.30 25.40
C GLN A 249 -1.89 -8.42 26.31
N THR A 250 -2.92 -9.14 25.87
CA THR A 250 -3.54 -10.25 26.62
C THR A 250 -2.88 -11.59 26.32
N HIS A 251 -2.64 -11.89 25.04
CA HIS A 251 -1.95 -13.11 24.60
C HIS A 251 -0.92 -12.80 23.52
N PHE A 252 0.34 -12.63 23.93
CA PHE A 252 1.44 -12.19 23.07
C PHE A 252 1.65 -13.08 21.82
N ASP A 253 1.48 -14.40 21.95
CA ASP A 253 1.62 -15.34 20.84
C ASP A 253 0.44 -15.29 19.85
N ASN A 254 -0.70 -14.73 20.27
CA ASN A 254 -1.85 -14.46 19.42
C ASN A 254 -1.77 -13.05 18.81
N PHE A 255 -0.67 -12.77 18.12
CA PHE A 255 -0.44 -11.50 17.43
C PHE A 255 -1.37 -11.30 16.24
N ALA A 256 -1.60 -10.03 15.90
CA ALA A 256 -2.27 -9.60 14.68
C ALA A 256 -1.25 -9.13 13.62
N TYR A 257 -1.61 -9.25 12.35
CA TYR A 257 -0.93 -8.58 11.24
C TYR A 257 -1.49 -7.18 11.02
N GLY A 258 -0.86 -6.43 10.13
CA GLY A 258 -1.19 -5.04 9.82
C GLY A 258 -0.36 -4.05 10.62
N TYR A 259 -0.74 -2.79 10.58
CA TYR A 259 0.02 -1.69 11.15
C TYR A 259 -0.90 -0.54 11.54
N PHE A 260 -0.50 0.21 12.56
CA PHE A 260 -1.11 1.49 12.93
C PHE A 260 -0.19 2.63 12.51
N ARG A 261 -0.62 3.43 11.52
CA ARG A 261 0.14 4.59 11.03
C ARG A 261 -0.69 5.86 11.02
N LEU A 262 -0.02 7.01 11.14
CA LEU A 262 -0.63 8.31 10.90
C LEU A 262 0.25 9.14 9.98
N SER A 263 -0.33 9.56 8.86
CA SER A 263 0.37 10.31 7.83
C SER A 263 -0.43 11.52 7.40
N GLU A 264 0.22 12.67 7.28
CA GLU A 264 -0.24 13.70 6.37
C GLU A 264 0.03 13.25 4.92
N VAL A 265 -0.87 13.62 4.01
CA VAL A 265 -0.87 13.16 2.63
C VAL A 265 -1.01 14.34 1.68
N ALA A 266 -0.03 14.54 0.82
CA ALA A 266 -0.16 15.41 -0.35
C ALA A 266 -0.74 14.60 -1.51
N VAL A 267 -1.72 15.17 -2.21
CA VAL A 267 -2.43 14.51 -3.31
C VAL A 267 -2.36 15.37 -4.56
N LYS A 268 -2.07 14.75 -5.70
CA LYS A 268 -2.06 15.40 -7.01
C LYS A 268 -2.76 14.51 -8.03
N GLU A 269 -3.71 15.09 -8.76
CA GLU A 269 -4.31 14.45 -9.92
C GLU A 269 -3.58 14.91 -11.17
N TYR A 270 -3.29 13.97 -12.07
CA TYR A 270 -2.75 14.25 -13.39
C TYR A 270 -3.57 13.52 -14.45
N THR A 271 -3.76 14.16 -15.60
CA THR A 271 -4.39 13.53 -16.76
C THR A 271 -3.36 13.44 -17.87
N ILE A 272 -3.13 12.23 -18.39
CA ILE A 272 -2.19 12.00 -19.48
C ILE A 272 -2.61 12.85 -20.69
N GLN A 273 -1.67 13.63 -21.23
CA GLN A 273 -1.85 14.48 -22.41
C GLN A 273 -1.51 13.71 -23.69
N GLU A 274 -1.86 14.28 -24.86
CA GLU A 274 -1.48 13.73 -26.18
C GLU A 274 0.04 13.75 -26.43
#